data_AF-A0A258EQ94-F1
#
_entry.id   AF-A0A258EQ94-F1
#
_cell.length_a   1.000
_cell.length_b   1.000
_cell.length_c   1.000
_cell.angle_alpha   90.00
_cell.angle_beta   90.00
_cell.angle_gamma   90.00
#
_symmetry.space_group_name_H-M   'P 1'
#
loop_
_entity.id
_entity.type
_entity.pdbx_description
1 polymer ?
#
loop_
_entity_poly.entity_id
_entity_poly.type
_entity_poly.pdbx_seq_one_letter_code
_entity_poly.pdbx_strand_id
1 'polypeptide(L)'
;IMQPTIRPLFNTKQFQDALLTWTDNTVAYYDYLKSFSATSLAGKSWNQAVHDGFVASVASPLTAASADYASAASALAQAKSSNFDLVLYSKVGMGDGQQANNPWLQEFPDPITRVSWDNYVTMSKADAEANGFKNWNVANGGLNGSYATIKVGNATLENVPVIIQPGQAKGTLGLAFGYGRKLGLKEEMQVGVNAYALYANLNSNQSATITVGVNAYALYANLNSNQSATITVADGEHEFACVQLQKTLMGRGDIIKETTLEVFNTKDAKVWNPVPMVSLDHKPTAATEVDLWDSFDRSVGHHFNLSIDLNACTGCGACVIACHAENNVPVVGKSEIRRSRDMHWLRIDRYYSSKETFAGDVELKESASGLMNSIDTFAGMEDPSENPQVAFQPVMCQHCNHAPCETVCPVAATSHGREGQNHMAYNRCVGTRYCANNCPYKVRRFNWFLYNKNSEFDYHMNDDLGRMVINPDVNVRSRGVMEKCSMCIQMTQAVKLKAKREGRVVGKDEFQTACSAACTSGAMKFGDINDSESDVAKLVEDERMYHLLEHIGTKPNVMYHVKVRNDK
;
A
#
# COMPACT_ATOMS: atom_id res chain seq x y z
N ILE A 1 -0.98 -2.52 -28.14
CA ILE A 1 0.34 -2.34 -28.80
C ILE A 1 1.31 -1.85 -27.74
N MET A 2 2.52 -2.41 -27.63
CA MET A 2 3.53 -1.95 -26.66
C MET A 2 4.55 -1.07 -27.37
N GLN A 3 4.71 0.18 -26.91
CA GLN A 3 5.58 1.17 -27.56
C GLN A 3 6.94 1.25 -26.84
N PRO A 4 8.08 1.11 -27.55
CA PRO A 4 9.37 1.40 -26.95
C PRO A 4 9.52 2.92 -26.76
N THR A 5 9.73 3.35 -25.51
CA THR A 5 9.94 4.78 -25.16
C THR A 5 11.40 5.20 -25.12
N ILE A 6 12.32 4.21 -25.16
CA ILE A 6 13.77 4.42 -25.17
C ILE A 6 14.42 3.42 -26.12
N ARG A 7 15.54 3.82 -26.75
CA ARG A 7 16.38 2.89 -27.52
C ARG A 7 17.02 1.85 -26.57
N PRO A 8 17.31 0.62 -27.03
CA PRO A 8 17.93 -0.40 -26.18
C PRO A 8 19.22 0.12 -25.53
N LEU A 9 19.28 0.07 -24.19
CA LEU A 9 20.43 0.50 -23.40
C LEU A 9 21.58 -0.50 -23.45
N PHE A 10 21.23 -1.79 -23.56
CA PHE A 10 22.18 -2.89 -23.66
C PHE A 10 22.03 -3.58 -25.02
N ASN A 11 23.07 -4.33 -25.41
CA ASN A 11 23.05 -5.17 -26.61
C ASN A 11 22.10 -6.36 -26.43
N THR A 12 20.81 -6.10 -26.63
CA THR A 12 19.71 -7.03 -26.41
C THR A 12 19.01 -7.33 -27.72
N LYS A 13 18.39 -8.51 -27.81
CA LYS A 13 17.57 -8.92 -28.93
C LYS A 13 16.21 -9.37 -28.39
N GLN A 14 15.12 -8.89 -29.00
CA GLN A 14 13.78 -9.31 -28.59
C GLN A 14 13.57 -10.78 -28.95
N PHE A 15 12.71 -11.45 -28.18
CA PHE A 15 12.36 -12.84 -28.43
C PHE A 15 11.77 -13.03 -29.85
N GLN A 16 10.89 -12.12 -30.28
CA GLN A 16 10.28 -12.16 -31.60
C GLN A 16 11.29 -11.93 -32.73
N ASP A 17 12.26 -11.03 -32.54
CA ASP A 17 13.37 -10.85 -33.51
C ASP A 17 14.20 -12.15 -33.64
N ALA A 18 14.36 -12.93 -32.57
CA ALA A 18 15.02 -14.23 -32.62
C ALA A 18 14.19 -15.27 -33.40
N LEU A 19 12.86 -15.31 -33.18
CA LEU A 19 11.96 -16.18 -33.95
C LEU A 19 11.98 -15.87 -35.45
N LEU A 20 11.98 -14.58 -35.82
CA LEU A 20 12.10 -14.17 -37.22
C LEU A 20 13.41 -14.65 -37.82
N THR A 21 14.52 -14.52 -37.08
CA THR A 21 15.82 -15.03 -37.54
C THR A 21 15.82 -16.55 -37.73
N TRP A 22 15.20 -17.31 -36.83
CA TRP A 22 15.11 -18.78 -36.93
C TRP A 22 14.18 -19.28 -38.04
N THR A 23 13.30 -18.41 -38.54
CA THR A 23 12.39 -18.71 -39.65
C THR A 23 12.89 -18.15 -40.98
N ASP A 24 14.17 -17.75 -41.03
CA ASP A 24 14.82 -17.10 -42.18
C ASP A 24 14.08 -15.83 -42.67
N ASN A 25 13.33 -15.19 -41.78
CA ASN A 25 12.64 -13.93 -42.06
C ASN A 25 13.53 -12.75 -41.67
N THR A 26 13.92 -11.97 -42.67
CA THR A 26 14.84 -10.82 -42.53
C THR A 26 14.13 -9.49 -42.23
N VAL A 27 12.80 -9.48 -42.14
CA VAL A 27 12.01 -8.28 -41.84
C VAL A 27 12.22 -7.89 -40.38
N ALA A 28 12.39 -6.59 -40.11
CA ALA A 28 12.47 -6.09 -38.74
C ALA A 28 11.15 -6.34 -37.99
N TYR A 29 11.21 -6.71 -36.71
CA TYR A 29 9.98 -7.05 -35.96
C TYR A 29 8.94 -5.94 -35.93
N TYR A 30 9.35 -4.66 -35.93
CA TYR A 30 8.43 -3.53 -36.05
C TYR A 30 7.60 -3.59 -37.34
N ASP A 31 8.25 -3.81 -38.49
CA ASP A 31 7.59 -3.89 -39.79
C ASP A 31 6.73 -5.14 -39.91
N TYR A 32 7.19 -6.25 -39.31
CA TYR A 32 6.41 -7.47 -39.19
C TYR A 32 5.13 -7.24 -38.38
N LEU A 33 5.23 -6.62 -37.19
CA LEU A 33 4.11 -6.33 -36.31
C LEU A 33 3.11 -5.37 -36.98
N LYS A 34 3.59 -4.33 -37.65
CA LYS A 34 2.75 -3.40 -38.40
C LYS A 34 1.98 -4.11 -39.51
N SER A 35 2.65 -4.97 -40.27
CA SER A 35 2.03 -5.76 -41.35
C SER A 35 1.02 -6.77 -40.79
N PHE A 36 1.38 -7.49 -39.73
CA PHE A 36 0.50 -8.44 -39.04
C PHE A 36 -0.74 -7.78 -38.45
N SER A 37 -0.58 -6.56 -37.92
CA SER A 37 -1.70 -5.85 -37.29
C SER A 37 -2.78 -5.43 -38.29
N ALA A 38 -2.47 -5.30 -39.58
CA ALA A 38 -3.38 -4.74 -40.59
C ALA A 38 -4.76 -5.41 -40.61
N THR A 39 -4.84 -6.71 -40.32
CA THR A 39 -6.11 -7.48 -40.26
C THR A 39 -6.86 -7.32 -38.94
N SER A 40 -6.24 -6.73 -37.92
CA SER A 40 -6.71 -6.71 -36.53
C SER A 40 -6.93 -5.30 -35.97
N LEU A 41 -6.77 -4.25 -36.78
CA LEU A 41 -6.94 -2.86 -36.36
C LEU A 41 -8.39 -2.37 -36.30
N ALA A 42 -9.37 -3.20 -36.65
CA ALA A 42 -10.81 -2.87 -36.59
C ALA A 42 -11.16 -1.49 -37.23
N GLY A 43 -10.53 -1.18 -38.38
CA GLY A 43 -10.74 0.08 -39.11
C GLY A 43 -9.87 1.26 -38.66
N LYS A 44 -9.13 1.15 -37.55
CA LYS A 44 -8.11 2.15 -37.17
C LYS A 44 -6.88 2.06 -38.07
N SER A 45 -6.24 3.20 -38.33
CA SER A 45 -4.87 3.21 -38.86
C SER A 45 -3.87 2.76 -37.78
N TRP A 46 -2.69 2.30 -38.20
CA TRP A 46 -1.59 1.97 -37.27
C TRP A 46 -1.27 3.15 -36.35
N ASN A 47 -1.23 4.38 -36.89
CA ASN A 47 -0.92 5.56 -36.11
C ASN A 47 -1.98 5.85 -35.04
N GLN A 48 -3.27 5.68 -35.35
CA GLN A 48 -4.33 5.83 -34.35
C GLN A 48 -4.24 4.75 -33.27
N ALA A 49 -3.97 3.50 -33.65
CA ALA A 49 -3.84 2.41 -32.69
C ALA A 49 -2.62 2.57 -31.76
N VAL A 50 -1.52 3.09 -32.30
CA VAL A 50 -0.32 3.45 -31.52
C VAL A 50 -0.60 4.66 -30.62
N HIS A 51 -1.22 5.73 -31.14
CA HIS A 51 -1.57 6.92 -30.39
C HIS A 51 -2.50 6.61 -29.21
N ASP A 52 -3.57 5.86 -29.45
CA ASP A 52 -4.58 5.54 -28.43
C ASP A 52 -4.10 4.42 -27.48
N GLY A 53 -3.13 3.62 -27.90
CA GLY A 53 -2.58 2.48 -27.14
C GLY A 53 -3.42 1.19 -27.20
N PHE A 54 -4.70 1.28 -27.57
CA PHE A 54 -5.62 0.13 -27.66
C PHE A 54 -6.46 0.11 -28.95
N VAL A 55 -6.89 -1.09 -29.34
CA VAL A 55 -7.87 -1.34 -30.40
C VAL A 55 -9.01 -2.14 -29.80
N ALA A 56 -10.22 -1.58 -29.85
CA ALA A 56 -11.43 -2.28 -29.43
C ALA A 56 -11.97 -3.13 -30.59
N SER A 57 -12.35 -4.36 -30.31
CA SER A 57 -13.01 -5.26 -31.26
C SER A 57 -14.21 -5.92 -30.59
N VAL A 58 -15.21 -6.29 -31.38
CA VAL A 58 -16.39 -7.00 -30.87
C VAL A 58 -15.98 -8.42 -30.51
N ALA A 59 -16.08 -8.77 -29.23
CA ALA A 59 -15.82 -10.14 -28.77
C ALA A 59 -16.90 -11.09 -29.33
N SER A 60 -16.48 -12.28 -29.74
CA SER A 60 -17.43 -13.34 -30.10
C SER A 60 -18.22 -13.79 -28.87
N PRO A 61 -19.52 -14.11 -28.99
CA PRO A 61 -20.30 -14.59 -27.87
C PRO A 61 -19.73 -15.90 -27.32
N LEU A 62 -19.69 -16.01 -25.99
CA LEU A 62 -19.28 -17.25 -25.32
C LEU A 62 -20.32 -18.34 -25.54
N THR A 63 -19.88 -19.55 -25.89
CA THR A 63 -20.74 -20.73 -26.00
C THR A 63 -20.88 -21.44 -24.66
N ALA A 64 -22.10 -21.74 -24.24
CA ALA A 64 -22.34 -22.55 -23.04
C ALA A 64 -21.88 -24.00 -23.29
N ALA A 65 -21.06 -24.53 -22.40
CA ALA A 65 -20.65 -25.94 -22.39
C ALA A 65 -21.38 -26.68 -21.26
N SER A 66 -21.77 -27.93 -21.48
CA SER A 66 -22.30 -28.79 -20.43
C SER A 66 -21.20 -29.12 -19.42
N ALA A 67 -21.46 -28.92 -18.13
CA ALA A 67 -20.57 -29.29 -17.04
C ALA A 67 -21.24 -30.30 -16.12
N ASP A 68 -20.47 -31.28 -15.64
CA ASP A 68 -20.94 -32.26 -14.67
C ASP A 68 -20.66 -31.77 -13.24
N TYR A 69 -21.67 -31.15 -12.63
CA TYR A 69 -21.57 -30.65 -11.27
C TYR A 69 -21.61 -31.76 -10.21
N ALA A 70 -22.15 -32.94 -10.54
CA ALA A 70 -22.30 -34.03 -9.58
C ALA A 70 -20.95 -34.71 -9.28
N SER A 71 -20.13 -34.93 -10.30
CA SER A 71 -18.77 -35.43 -10.10
C SER A 71 -17.88 -34.42 -9.36
N ALA A 72 -17.98 -33.13 -9.67
CA ALA A 72 -17.25 -32.08 -8.96
C ALA A 72 -17.62 -32.02 -7.47
N ALA A 73 -18.91 -32.08 -7.13
CA ALA A 73 -19.36 -32.14 -5.74
C ALA A 73 -18.87 -33.41 -5.02
N SER A 74 -18.87 -34.55 -5.72
CA SER A 74 -18.40 -35.82 -5.17
C SER A 74 -16.89 -35.79 -4.87
N ALA A 75 -16.09 -35.13 -5.71
CA ALA A 75 -14.66 -34.94 -5.49
C ALA A 75 -14.38 -34.06 -4.26
N LEU A 76 -15.14 -32.97 -4.09
CA LEU A 76 -15.02 -32.09 -2.93
C LEU A 76 -15.36 -32.83 -1.62
N ALA A 77 -16.42 -33.65 -1.62
CA ALA A 77 -16.83 -34.42 -0.45
C ALA A 77 -15.81 -35.47 0.01
N GLN A 78 -14.88 -35.87 -0.86
CA GLN A 78 -13.82 -36.84 -0.55
C GLN A 78 -12.55 -36.19 0.02
N ALA A 79 -12.47 -34.85 0.05
CA ALA A 79 -11.33 -34.14 0.62
C ALA A 79 -11.19 -34.44 2.12
N LYS A 80 -9.98 -34.79 2.56
CA LYS A 80 -9.67 -35.11 3.96
C LYS A 80 -8.72 -34.09 4.55
N SER A 81 -8.94 -33.73 5.81
CA SER A 81 -7.98 -32.94 6.61
C SER A 81 -6.88 -33.86 7.14
N SER A 82 -5.62 -33.56 6.83
CA SER A 82 -4.48 -34.19 7.49
C SER A 82 -3.36 -33.17 7.65
N ASN A 83 -2.91 -32.97 8.90
CA ASN A 83 -1.90 -31.96 9.29
C ASN A 83 -2.28 -30.53 8.89
N PHE A 84 -1.29 -29.62 8.87
CA PHE A 84 -1.48 -28.25 8.42
C PHE A 84 -1.67 -28.19 6.92
N ASP A 85 -2.55 -27.32 6.46
CA ASP A 85 -2.72 -27.01 5.05
C ASP A 85 -1.83 -25.82 4.65
N LEU A 86 -0.78 -26.07 3.87
CA LEU A 86 0.08 -25.04 3.32
C LEU A 86 -0.54 -24.44 2.06
N VAL A 87 -0.83 -23.15 2.13
CA VAL A 87 -1.32 -22.32 1.02
C VAL A 87 -0.20 -21.42 0.54
N LEU A 88 0.22 -21.64 -0.71
CA LEU A 88 1.21 -20.80 -1.35
C LEU A 88 0.52 -19.66 -2.10
N TYR A 89 0.98 -18.42 -1.88
CA TYR A 89 0.36 -17.22 -2.45
C TYR A 89 1.39 -16.22 -3.01
N SER A 90 0.93 -15.21 -3.74
CA SER A 90 1.78 -14.09 -4.20
C SER A 90 1.49 -12.85 -3.37
N LYS A 91 2.52 -12.09 -3.00
CA LYS A 91 2.34 -10.79 -2.34
C LYS A 91 2.01 -9.70 -3.36
N VAL A 92 1.42 -8.60 -2.88
CA VAL A 92 1.20 -7.40 -3.70
C VAL A 92 2.53 -6.78 -4.16
N GLY A 93 3.53 -6.74 -3.27
CA GLY A 93 4.87 -6.24 -3.60
C GLY A 93 5.74 -7.23 -4.37
N MET A 94 5.41 -8.52 -4.35
CA MET A 94 6.23 -9.56 -4.98
C MET A 94 5.35 -10.67 -5.56
N GLY A 95 5.31 -10.74 -6.89
CA GLY A 95 4.59 -11.77 -7.63
C GLY A 95 5.37 -13.09 -7.68
N ASP A 96 5.95 -13.39 -8.83
CA ASP A 96 6.65 -14.65 -9.11
C ASP A 96 8.17 -14.60 -8.88
N GLY A 97 8.72 -13.42 -8.58
CA GLY A 97 10.16 -13.18 -8.39
C GLY A 97 10.86 -12.47 -9.56
N GLN A 98 10.12 -12.07 -10.61
CA GLN A 98 10.66 -11.21 -11.68
C GLN A 98 11.15 -9.85 -11.16
N GLN A 99 10.55 -9.35 -10.07
CA GLN A 99 10.85 -8.07 -9.45
C GLN A 99 11.74 -8.20 -8.20
N ALA A 100 12.45 -9.32 -8.02
CA ALA A 100 13.28 -9.56 -6.83
C ALA A 100 14.38 -8.49 -6.62
N ASN A 101 14.89 -7.88 -7.69
CA ASN A 101 15.86 -6.78 -7.65
C ASN A 101 15.25 -5.38 -7.66
N ASN A 102 13.93 -5.24 -7.47
CA ASN A 102 13.29 -3.93 -7.42
C ASN A 102 13.26 -3.40 -5.98
N PRO A 103 14.10 -2.40 -5.63
CA PRO A 103 14.27 -1.97 -4.25
C PRO A 103 13.02 -1.26 -3.70
N TRP A 104 12.22 -0.61 -4.54
CA TRP A 104 10.95 -0.01 -4.10
C TRP A 104 9.93 -1.06 -3.66
N LEU A 105 9.90 -2.21 -4.34
CA LEU A 105 8.99 -3.30 -4.02
C LEU A 105 9.47 -4.16 -2.85
N GLN A 106 10.79 -4.23 -2.61
CA GLN A 106 11.34 -4.86 -1.40
C GLN A 106 11.06 -4.03 -0.14
N GLU A 107 11.18 -2.70 -0.24
CA GLU A 107 10.90 -1.79 0.85
C GLU A 107 9.39 -1.59 1.10
N PHE A 108 8.56 -1.77 0.07
CA PHE A 108 7.12 -1.70 0.20
C PHE A 108 6.60 -2.66 1.29
N PRO A 109 5.99 -2.13 2.36
CA PRO A 109 5.48 -2.98 3.43
C PRO A 109 4.23 -3.73 2.95
N ASP A 110 4.17 -5.02 3.23
CA ASP A 110 3.02 -5.87 2.93
C ASP A 110 1.73 -5.24 3.50
N PRO A 111 0.63 -5.17 2.74
CA PRO A 111 -0.59 -4.48 3.18
C PRO A 111 -1.21 -5.07 4.44
N ILE A 112 -1.01 -6.36 4.70
CA ILE A 112 -1.61 -7.07 5.83
C ILE A 112 -0.64 -7.11 7.02
N THR A 113 0.54 -7.71 6.83
CA THR A 113 1.48 -7.92 7.96
C THR A 113 2.30 -6.67 8.29
N ARG A 114 2.39 -5.72 7.36
CA ARG A 114 3.20 -4.48 7.47
C ARG A 114 4.70 -4.74 7.60
N VAL A 115 5.17 -5.92 7.21
CA VAL A 115 6.58 -6.30 7.13
C VAL A 115 7.14 -5.98 5.73
N SER A 116 8.38 -5.51 5.68
CA SER A 116 9.15 -5.23 4.45
C SER A 116 10.44 -6.06 4.43
N TRP A 117 11.09 -6.16 3.27
CA TRP A 117 12.38 -6.85 3.12
C TRP A 117 12.42 -8.28 3.66
N ASP A 118 11.31 -9.03 3.56
CA ASP A 118 11.32 -10.44 3.93
C ASP A 118 10.20 -11.29 3.32
N ASN A 119 10.45 -12.59 3.35
CA ASN A 119 9.45 -13.63 3.22
C ASN A 119 9.20 -14.28 4.59
N TYR A 120 7.98 -14.74 4.83
CA TYR A 120 7.59 -15.33 6.10
C TYR A 120 6.46 -16.33 5.89
N VAL A 121 6.36 -17.29 6.80
CA VAL A 121 5.17 -18.13 6.93
C VAL A 121 4.19 -17.45 7.90
N THR A 122 2.93 -17.38 7.50
CA THR A 122 1.84 -16.88 8.33
C THR A 122 1.13 -18.05 9.01
N MET A 123 0.74 -17.87 10.27
CA MET A 123 -0.07 -18.84 11.01
C MET A 123 -1.03 -18.15 11.97
N SER A 124 -2.10 -18.85 12.36
CA SER A 124 -3.08 -18.35 13.34
C SER A 124 -2.45 -18.24 14.74
N LYS A 125 -3.00 -17.36 15.60
CA LYS A 125 -2.55 -17.24 17.00
C LYS A 125 -2.72 -18.54 17.77
N ALA A 126 -3.86 -19.23 17.58
CA ALA A 126 -4.14 -20.51 18.24
C ALA A 126 -3.14 -21.60 17.85
N ASP A 127 -2.77 -21.69 16.57
CA ASP A 127 -1.78 -22.66 16.10
C ASP A 127 -0.37 -22.30 16.58
N ALA A 128 -0.03 -21.01 16.65
CA ALA A 128 1.26 -20.54 17.16
C ALA A 128 1.43 -20.92 18.64
N GLU A 129 0.42 -20.69 19.47
CA GLU A 129 0.43 -21.05 20.89
C GLU A 129 0.52 -22.58 21.09
N ALA A 130 -0.23 -23.35 20.31
CA ALA A 130 -0.20 -24.82 20.37
C ALA A 130 1.14 -25.43 19.96
N ASN A 131 1.88 -24.77 19.05
CA ASN A 131 3.14 -25.28 18.50
C ASN A 131 4.39 -24.52 19.00
N GLY A 132 4.23 -23.56 19.92
CA GLY A 132 5.33 -22.85 20.59
C GLY A 132 5.98 -21.71 19.79
N PHE A 133 5.34 -21.19 18.74
CA PHE A 133 5.83 -20.04 17.97
C PHE A 133 5.47 -18.70 18.63
N LYS A 134 6.38 -17.73 18.56
CA LYS A 134 6.19 -16.41 19.19
C LYS A 134 6.65 -15.27 18.30
N ASN A 135 5.99 -14.12 18.42
CA ASN A 135 6.50 -12.82 17.99
C ASN A 135 6.45 -11.83 19.15
N TRP A 136 7.50 -11.03 19.34
CA TRP A 136 7.58 -10.06 20.43
C TRP A 136 8.29 -8.79 20.01
N ASN A 137 7.91 -7.68 20.63
CA ASN A 137 8.57 -6.39 20.42
C ASN A 137 9.83 -6.31 21.28
N VAL A 138 10.87 -5.68 20.75
CA VAL A 138 12.13 -5.45 21.46
C VAL A 138 12.37 -3.96 21.71
N ALA A 139 13.28 -3.65 22.64
CA ALA A 139 13.50 -2.29 23.15
C ALA A 139 13.87 -1.24 22.08
N ASN A 140 14.43 -1.66 20.94
CA ASN A 140 14.76 -0.78 19.83
C ASN A 140 13.59 -0.51 18.86
N GLY A 141 12.38 -0.97 19.19
CA GLY A 141 11.17 -0.77 18.38
C GLY A 141 11.02 -1.72 17.20
N GLY A 142 11.77 -2.83 17.16
CA GLY A 142 11.57 -3.89 16.15
C GLY A 142 10.69 -5.04 16.64
N LEU A 143 10.30 -5.88 15.69
CA LEU A 143 9.59 -7.13 15.94
C LEU A 143 10.56 -8.31 15.73
N ASN A 144 10.66 -9.19 16.70
CA ASN A 144 11.39 -10.44 16.58
C ASN A 144 10.43 -11.63 16.55
N GLY A 145 10.88 -12.76 16.03
CA GLY A 145 10.08 -13.97 16.01
C GLY A 145 10.85 -15.26 15.81
N SER A 146 10.14 -16.37 15.99
CA SER A 146 10.67 -17.72 15.86
C SER A 146 10.94 -18.10 14.39
N TYR A 147 11.90 -19.00 14.19
CA TYR A 147 12.06 -19.73 12.93
C TYR A 147 11.27 -21.03 12.93
N ALA A 148 10.89 -21.47 11.74
CA ALA A 148 10.25 -22.75 11.49
C ALA A 148 11.00 -23.57 10.44
N THR A 149 10.90 -24.89 10.58
CA THR A 149 11.17 -25.84 9.50
C THR A 149 9.85 -26.39 9.00
N ILE A 150 9.61 -26.25 7.70
CA ILE A 150 8.38 -26.71 7.02
C ILE A 150 8.73 -27.91 6.15
N LYS A 151 7.97 -28.99 6.29
CA LYS A 151 8.12 -30.19 5.47
C LYS A 151 6.83 -30.51 4.73
N VAL A 152 6.95 -30.73 3.42
CA VAL A 152 5.86 -31.15 2.53
C VAL A 152 6.33 -32.38 1.76
N GLY A 153 5.81 -33.55 2.10
CA GLY A 153 6.30 -34.83 1.56
C GLY A 153 7.80 -35.02 1.81
N ASN A 154 8.58 -35.02 0.73
CA ASN A 154 10.05 -35.15 0.77
C ASN A 154 10.79 -33.79 0.74
N ALA A 155 10.09 -32.69 0.49
CA ALA A 155 10.68 -31.36 0.46
C ALA A 155 10.72 -30.78 1.88
N THR A 156 11.86 -30.21 2.25
CA THR A 156 12.07 -29.53 3.53
C THR A 156 12.58 -28.13 3.24
N LEU A 157 11.98 -27.14 3.89
CA LEU A 157 12.42 -25.74 3.89
C LEU A 157 12.72 -25.33 5.32
N GLU A 158 14.00 -25.05 5.59
CA GLU A 158 14.51 -24.70 6.92
C GLU A 158 14.62 -23.18 7.08
N ASN A 159 14.66 -22.73 8.34
CA ASN A 159 14.88 -21.32 8.72
C ASN A 159 13.86 -20.35 8.09
N VAL A 160 12.59 -20.74 8.06
CA VAL A 160 11.49 -19.89 7.57
C VAL A 160 11.02 -18.98 8.72
N PRO A 161 11.08 -17.65 8.59
CA PRO A 161 10.58 -16.74 9.62
C PRO A 161 9.07 -16.88 9.80
N VAL A 162 8.57 -16.86 11.04
CA VAL A 162 7.14 -16.99 11.35
C VAL A 162 6.51 -15.65 11.73
N ILE A 163 5.39 -15.29 11.11
CA ILE A 163 4.55 -14.15 11.47
C ILE A 163 3.16 -14.62 11.89
N ILE A 164 2.77 -14.31 13.12
CA ILE A 164 1.44 -14.62 13.66
C ILE A 164 0.44 -13.60 13.12
N GLN A 165 -0.50 -14.11 12.34
CA GLN A 165 -1.45 -13.32 11.57
C GLN A 165 -2.89 -13.54 12.10
N PRO A 166 -3.53 -12.51 12.70
CA PRO A 166 -4.94 -12.56 13.08
C PRO A 166 -5.85 -12.77 11.86
N GLY A 167 -6.97 -13.46 12.04
CA GLY A 167 -7.92 -13.80 10.97
C GLY A 167 -7.48 -14.96 10.07
N GLN A 168 -6.30 -15.55 10.29
CA GLN A 168 -5.90 -16.75 9.58
C GLN A 168 -6.63 -17.99 10.13
N ALA A 169 -7.17 -18.82 9.23
CA ALA A 169 -7.90 -20.02 9.60
C ALA A 169 -7.00 -21.03 10.35
N LYS A 170 -7.56 -21.65 11.40
CA LYS A 170 -6.87 -22.68 12.18
C LYS A 170 -6.46 -23.86 11.31
N GLY A 171 -5.27 -24.41 11.55
CA GLY A 171 -4.72 -25.53 10.79
C GLY A 171 -4.22 -25.16 9.39
N THR A 172 -4.04 -23.87 9.08
CA THR A 172 -3.51 -23.40 7.79
C THR A 172 -2.18 -22.66 7.96
N LEU A 173 -1.31 -22.74 6.96
CA LEU A 173 -0.05 -22.00 6.86
C LEU A 173 -0.04 -21.23 5.55
N GLY A 174 0.29 -19.94 5.57
CA GLY A 174 0.45 -19.14 4.35
C GLY A 174 1.91 -18.86 4.07
N LEU A 175 2.41 -19.13 2.86
CA LEU A 175 3.79 -18.78 2.48
C LEU A 175 3.84 -18.14 1.08
N ALA A 176 4.57 -17.03 0.93
CA ALA A 176 4.59 -16.30 -0.32
C ALA A 176 5.67 -16.77 -1.32
N PHE A 177 5.38 -16.66 -2.62
CA PHE A 177 6.33 -16.85 -3.71
C PHE A 177 7.20 -15.61 -3.99
N GLY A 178 8.22 -15.81 -4.83
CA GLY A 178 8.99 -14.73 -5.45
C GLY A 178 10.25 -14.26 -4.70
N TYR A 179 10.58 -14.88 -3.57
CA TYR A 179 11.77 -14.61 -2.76
C TYR A 179 12.81 -15.73 -2.85
N GLY A 180 13.98 -15.53 -2.21
CA GLY A 180 15.05 -16.54 -2.14
C GLY A 180 15.85 -16.72 -3.43
N ARG A 181 15.85 -15.72 -4.32
CA ARG A 181 16.70 -15.69 -5.51
C ARG A 181 18.14 -15.34 -5.15
N LYS A 182 19.10 -16.03 -5.77
CA LYS A 182 20.55 -15.85 -5.51
C LYS A 182 21.35 -15.41 -6.75
N LEU A 183 20.95 -15.85 -7.93
CA LEU A 183 21.70 -15.59 -9.17
C LEU A 183 21.36 -14.23 -9.78
N GLY A 184 22.39 -13.46 -10.14
CA GLY A 184 22.25 -12.18 -10.85
C GLY A 184 21.74 -11.03 -9.98
N LEU A 185 21.92 -11.11 -8.66
CA LEU A 185 21.46 -10.13 -7.68
C LEU A 185 22.61 -9.70 -6.76
N LYS A 186 22.60 -8.44 -6.33
CA LYS A 186 23.44 -7.96 -5.21
C LYS A 186 23.07 -8.71 -3.93
N GLU A 187 24.00 -8.84 -2.99
CA GLU A 187 23.81 -9.59 -1.75
C GLU A 187 22.65 -9.04 -0.92
N GLU A 188 22.51 -7.71 -0.87
CA GLU A 188 21.43 -7.00 -0.16
C GLU A 188 20.03 -7.31 -0.71
N MET A 189 19.95 -7.79 -1.96
CA MET A 189 18.69 -8.16 -2.62
C MET A 189 18.40 -9.67 -2.54
N GLN A 190 19.31 -10.47 -1.97
CA GLN A 190 19.13 -11.92 -1.76
C GLN A 190 18.30 -12.19 -0.49
N VAL A 191 17.03 -11.80 -0.55
CA VAL A 191 16.15 -11.73 0.63
C VAL A 191 15.11 -12.85 0.63
N GLY A 192 14.80 -13.33 1.84
CA GLY A 192 13.74 -14.30 2.11
C GLY A 192 14.05 -15.73 1.66
N VAL A 193 13.05 -16.59 1.77
CA VAL A 193 13.13 -18.02 1.42
C VAL A 193 12.42 -18.33 0.10
N ASN A 194 12.93 -19.33 -0.63
CA ASN A 194 12.34 -19.77 -1.90
C ASN A 194 11.23 -20.81 -1.67
N ALA A 195 9.99 -20.34 -1.65
CA ALA A 195 8.81 -21.18 -1.44
C ALA A 195 8.52 -22.17 -2.59
N TYR A 196 9.07 -21.95 -3.79
CA TYR A 196 8.89 -22.89 -4.92
C TYR A 196 9.42 -24.30 -4.62
N ALA A 197 10.38 -24.43 -3.69
CA ALA A 197 10.90 -25.73 -3.27
C ALA A 197 9.83 -26.65 -2.65
N LEU A 198 8.81 -26.06 -2.01
CA LEU A 198 7.72 -26.81 -1.38
C LEU A 198 6.60 -27.17 -2.36
N TYR A 199 6.59 -26.61 -3.57
CA TYR A 199 5.51 -26.81 -4.52
C TYR A 199 5.52 -28.24 -5.11
N ALA A 200 4.69 -29.13 -4.55
CA ALA A 200 4.69 -30.57 -4.78
C ALA A 200 4.62 -31.02 -6.26
N ASN A 201 3.90 -30.30 -7.12
CA ASN A 201 3.77 -30.65 -8.55
C ASN A 201 5.02 -30.33 -9.40
N LEU A 202 6.04 -29.66 -8.84
CA LEU A 202 7.37 -29.58 -9.45
C LEU A 202 8.29 -30.75 -9.02
N ASN A 203 7.93 -31.45 -7.93
CA ASN A 203 8.74 -32.49 -7.30
C ASN A 203 8.23 -33.91 -7.53
N SER A 204 7.04 -34.09 -8.10
CA SER A 204 6.60 -35.40 -8.58
C SER A 204 7.42 -35.77 -9.81
N ASN A 205 8.16 -36.88 -9.72
CA ASN A 205 8.80 -37.61 -10.83
C ASN A 205 7.79 -38.11 -11.89
N GLN A 206 6.79 -37.32 -12.28
CA GLN A 206 6.13 -37.52 -13.54
C GLN A 206 7.02 -36.90 -14.60
N SER A 207 7.57 -37.79 -15.42
CA SER A 207 8.19 -37.54 -16.71
C SER A 207 7.19 -36.88 -17.69
N ALA A 208 6.58 -35.76 -17.30
CA ALA A 208 5.97 -34.85 -18.23
C ALA A 208 7.10 -34.00 -18.77
N THR A 209 7.67 -34.47 -19.90
CA THR A 209 8.45 -33.64 -20.79
C THR A 209 7.79 -32.27 -20.85
N ILE A 210 8.43 -31.24 -20.28
CA ILE A 210 8.01 -29.84 -20.43
C ILE A 210 8.26 -29.51 -21.90
N THR A 211 7.32 -29.92 -22.74
CA THR A 211 7.33 -29.63 -24.16
C THR A 211 6.71 -28.25 -24.28
N VAL A 212 7.54 -27.29 -24.66
CA VAL A 212 7.11 -25.93 -25.01
C VAL A 212 5.96 -26.04 -26.03
N GLY A 213 4.76 -25.57 -25.67
CA GLY A 213 3.62 -25.51 -26.60
C GLY A 213 2.40 -26.38 -26.28
N VAL A 214 2.37 -27.14 -25.17
CA VAL A 214 1.15 -27.85 -24.75
C VAL A 214 0.29 -26.95 -23.85
N ASN A 215 -1.01 -26.89 -24.18
CA ASN A 215 -2.04 -26.08 -23.53
C ASN A 215 -1.98 -26.22 -21.99
N ALA A 216 -1.59 -25.15 -21.30
CA ALA A 216 -1.34 -25.14 -19.85
C ALA A 216 -2.57 -25.59 -19.03
N TYR A 217 -3.77 -25.51 -19.60
CA TYR A 217 -5.03 -25.89 -18.97
C TYR A 217 -5.07 -27.32 -18.39
N ALA A 218 -4.40 -28.30 -19.01
CA ALA A 218 -4.36 -29.66 -18.47
C ALA A 218 -3.44 -29.82 -17.24
N LEU A 219 -2.47 -28.93 -17.06
CA LEU A 219 -1.66 -28.81 -15.84
C LEU A 219 -2.44 -28.15 -14.69
N TYR A 220 -3.40 -27.27 -15.01
CA TYR A 220 -4.25 -26.62 -14.01
C TYR A 220 -5.31 -27.56 -13.41
N ALA A 221 -5.66 -28.66 -14.08
CA ALA A 221 -6.74 -29.56 -13.68
C ALA A 221 -6.44 -30.42 -12.42
N ASN A 222 -5.17 -30.54 -12.01
CA ASN A 222 -4.74 -31.24 -10.78
C ASN A 222 -4.03 -30.29 -9.79
N LEU A 223 -4.40 -29.02 -9.80
CA LEU A 223 -3.91 -28.03 -8.83
C LEU A 223 -4.65 -28.15 -7.50
N ASN A 224 -4.25 -29.09 -6.67
CA ASN A 224 -4.36 -28.85 -5.24
C ASN A 224 -3.26 -27.87 -4.85
N SER A 225 -3.60 -26.58 -4.77
CA SER A 225 -2.75 -25.54 -4.18
C SER A 225 -2.44 -25.80 -2.70
N ASN A 226 -3.22 -26.69 -2.10
CA ASN A 226 -3.28 -27.00 -0.69
C ASN A 226 -2.49 -28.29 -0.44
N GLN A 227 -1.43 -28.17 0.37
CA GLN A 227 -0.46 -29.24 0.60
C GLN A 227 -0.40 -29.54 2.09
N SER A 228 -0.58 -30.81 2.46
CA SER A 228 -0.36 -31.26 3.83
C SER A 228 1.10 -31.01 4.21
N ALA A 229 1.31 -30.13 5.19
CA ALA A 229 2.61 -29.76 5.72
C ALA A 229 2.72 -30.10 7.21
N THR A 230 3.94 -30.37 7.65
CA THR A 230 4.30 -30.38 9.06
C THR A 230 5.25 -29.22 9.34
N ILE A 231 5.04 -28.54 10.46
CA ILE A 231 5.86 -27.40 10.88
C ILE A 231 6.44 -27.67 12.26
N THR A 232 7.74 -27.41 12.44
CA THR A 232 8.42 -27.54 13.73
C THR A 232 9.22 -26.28 14.02
N VAL A 233 9.32 -25.92 15.30
CA VAL A 233 10.16 -24.80 15.74
C VAL A 233 11.62 -25.11 15.42
N ALA A 234 12.33 -24.16 14.82
CA ALA A 234 13.75 -24.22 14.58
C ALA A 234 14.51 -23.31 15.57
N ASP A 235 15.79 -23.62 15.80
CA ASP A 235 16.62 -22.83 16.70
C ASP A 235 16.91 -21.44 16.14
N GLY A 236 16.99 -20.46 17.03
CA GLY A 236 17.33 -19.08 16.71
C GLY A 236 16.13 -18.13 16.67
N GLU A 237 16.44 -16.87 16.35
CA GLU A 237 15.52 -15.74 16.36
C GLU A 237 15.68 -14.95 15.07
N HIS A 238 14.55 -14.53 14.49
CA HIS A 238 14.52 -13.70 13.30
C HIS A 238 14.15 -12.26 13.65
N GLU A 239 14.83 -11.31 13.01
CA GLU A 239 14.55 -9.88 13.13
C GLU A 239 13.76 -9.35 11.94
N PHE A 240 12.53 -8.89 12.17
CA PHE A 240 11.66 -8.35 11.13
C PHE A 240 11.75 -6.85 11.00
N ALA A 241 11.84 -6.35 9.76
CA ALA A 241 11.67 -4.95 9.43
C ALA A 241 10.17 -4.61 9.30
N CYS A 242 9.51 -4.54 10.46
CA CYS A 242 8.09 -4.21 10.57
C CYS A 242 7.88 -2.70 10.66
N VAL A 243 7.05 -2.14 9.77
CA VAL A 243 6.76 -0.70 9.73
C VAL A 243 5.68 -0.31 10.75
N GLN A 244 4.79 -1.25 11.12
CA GLN A 244 3.70 -1.01 12.07
C GLN A 244 3.63 -2.11 13.12
N LEU A 245 4.02 -1.79 14.36
CA LEU A 245 4.02 -2.75 15.47
C LEU A 245 2.64 -2.95 16.10
N GLN A 246 1.94 -1.85 16.37
CA GLN A 246 0.63 -1.92 17.03
C GLN A 246 -0.41 -2.51 16.07
N LYS A 247 -1.10 -3.54 16.56
CA LYS A 247 -2.06 -4.32 15.77
C LYS A 247 -3.47 -3.71 15.78
N THR A 248 -3.93 -3.22 16.94
CA THR A 248 -5.33 -2.79 17.16
C THR A 248 -5.52 -1.27 17.20
N LEU A 249 -6.77 -0.79 17.19
CA LEU A 249 -7.15 0.64 17.19
C LEU A 249 -7.42 1.22 18.60
N MET A 250 -7.48 0.39 19.64
CA MET A 250 -7.73 0.82 21.04
C MET A 250 -9.06 1.58 21.26
N GLY A 251 -10.10 1.28 20.49
CA GLY A 251 -11.40 1.95 20.61
C GLY A 251 -11.36 3.46 20.28
N ARG A 252 -10.39 3.91 19.48
CA ARG A 252 -10.30 5.29 18.99
C ARG A 252 -11.19 5.51 17.76
N GLY A 253 -12.50 5.64 18.02
CA GLY A 253 -13.52 5.86 16.98
C GLY A 253 -13.40 7.19 16.23
N ASP A 254 -12.57 8.12 16.70
CA ASP A 254 -12.27 9.39 16.05
C ASP A 254 -11.20 9.29 14.93
N ILE A 255 -10.56 8.13 14.79
CA ILE A 255 -9.59 7.84 13.72
C ILE A 255 -10.31 7.22 12.51
N ILE A 256 -10.99 6.11 12.70
CA ILE A 256 -11.85 5.47 11.69
C ILE A 256 -13.27 5.48 12.23
N LYS A 257 -14.10 6.35 11.65
CA LYS A 257 -15.55 6.32 11.88
C LYS A 257 -16.14 5.24 10.98
N GLU A 258 -16.84 4.28 11.58
CA GLU A 258 -17.56 3.23 10.86
C GLU A 258 -19.05 3.23 11.23
N THR A 259 -19.89 2.84 10.28
CA THR A 259 -21.32 2.59 10.49
C THR A 259 -21.79 1.44 9.61
N THR A 260 -22.97 0.91 9.89
CA THR A 260 -23.61 -0.12 9.04
C THR A 260 -24.49 0.54 7.99
N LEU A 261 -24.72 -0.16 6.87
CA LEU A 261 -25.58 0.30 5.79
C LEU A 261 -27.02 0.57 6.27
N GLU A 262 -27.52 -0.23 7.22
CA GLU A 262 -28.84 -0.02 7.81
C GLU A 262 -28.91 1.30 8.60
N VAL A 263 -27.91 1.56 9.45
CA VAL A 263 -27.85 2.81 10.24
C VAL A 263 -27.66 4.01 9.32
N PHE A 264 -26.77 3.90 8.33
CA PHE A 264 -26.54 4.94 7.33
C PHE A 264 -27.83 5.36 6.60
N ASN A 265 -28.68 4.39 6.23
CA ASN A 265 -29.91 4.67 5.50
C ASN A 265 -31.08 5.14 6.39
N THR A 266 -31.08 4.81 7.69
CA THR A 266 -32.24 5.02 8.58
C THR A 266 -32.05 6.09 9.64
N LYS A 267 -30.80 6.48 9.93
CA LYS A 267 -30.45 7.46 10.98
C LYS A 267 -29.82 8.71 10.38
N ASP A 268 -30.03 9.83 11.07
CA ASP A 268 -29.43 11.12 10.74
C ASP A 268 -27.90 11.07 10.82
N ALA A 269 -27.21 11.83 9.96
CA ALA A 269 -25.77 11.89 9.87
C ALA A 269 -25.07 12.20 11.20
N LYS A 270 -25.70 12.98 12.08
CA LYS A 270 -25.14 13.34 13.39
C LYS A 270 -24.96 12.13 14.32
N VAL A 271 -25.68 11.03 14.07
CA VAL A 271 -25.58 9.80 14.87
C VAL A 271 -24.32 9.02 14.51
N TRP A 272 -24.04 8.88 13.21
CA TRP A 272 -22.95 8.03 12.72
C TRP A 272 -21.70 8.81 12.29
N ASN A 273 -21.79 10.12 12.13
CA ASN A 273 -20.68 11.05 11.93
C ASN A 273 -20.73 12.21 12.96
N PRO A 274 -20.50 11.92 14.25
CA PRO A 274 -20.53 12.95 15.28
C PRO A 274 -19.36 13.92 15.12
N VAL A 275 -19.64 15.22 15.27
CA VAL A 275 -18.65 16.30 15.32
C VAL A 275 -18.30 16.56 16.80
N PRO A 276 -17.01 16.74 17.16
CA PRO A 276 -16.65 17.08 18.53
C PRO A 276 -17.24 18.44 18.93
N MET A 277 -17.82 18.49 20.12
CA MET A 277 -18.45 19.68 20.68
C MET A 277 -17.63 20.23 21.86
N VAL A 278 -17.63 21.55 22.01
CA VAL A 278 -17.04 22.28 23.13
C VAL A 278 -18.10 23.16 23.80
N SER A 279 -17.91 23.50 25.07
CA SER A 279 -18.86 24.33 25.82
C SER A 279 -18.49 25.81 25.69
N LEU A 280 -19.40 26.62 25.14
CA LEU A 280 -19.36 28.09 25.20
C LEU A 280 -20.61 28.59 25.91
N ASP A 281 -20.45 29.36 26.99
CA ASP A 281 -21.60 29.91 27.75
C ASP A 281 -22.65 28.83 28.11
N HIS A 282 -22.16 27.69 28.62
CA HIS A 282 -22.97 26.50 28.93
C HIS A 282 -23.78 25.93 27.75
N LYS A 283 -23.42 26.24 26.50
CA LYS A 283 -24.03 25.71 25.27
C LYS A 283 -23.04 24.87 24.48
N PRO A 284 -23.46 23.71 23.96
CA PRO A 284 -22.62 22.92 23.07
C PRO A 284 -22.44 23.66 21.74
N THR A 285 -21.18 23.90 21.36
CA THR A 285 -20.77 24.55 20.11
C THR A 285 -19.81 23.61 19.37
N ALA A 286 -19.84 23.56 18.04
CA ALA A 286 -18.92 22.71 17.28
C ALA A 286 -17.47 23.16 17.52
N ALA A 287 -16.56 22.21 17.75
CA ALA A 287 -15.15 22.51 18.02
C ALA A 287 -14.47 23.30 16.88
N THR A 288 -14.98 23.17 15.66
CA THR A 288 -14.48 23.85 14.45
C THR A 288 -14.81 25.35 14.42
N GLU A 289 -15.83 25.79 15.17
CA GLU A 289 -16.26 27.19 15.25
C GLU A 289 -15.46 27.98 16.30
N VAL A 290 -14.77 27.29 17.21
CA VAL A 290 -14.02 27.92 18.29
C VAL A 290 -12.58 28.16 17.84
N ASP A 291 -12.24 29.43 17.70
CA ASP A 291 -10.91 29.87 17.31
C ASP A 291 -10.57 31.18 18.04
N LEU A 292 -9.34 31.28 18.55
CA LEU A 292 -8.84 32.52 19.13
C LEU A 292 -8.22 33.43 18.08
N TRP A 293 -7.93 32.90 16.88
CA TRP A 293 -7.18 33.59 15.84
C TRP A 293 -8.06 33.91 14.64
N ASP A 294 -7.71 34.99 13.95
CA ASP A 294 -8.32 35.32 12.68
C ASP A 294 -7.85 34.35 11.58
N SER A 295 -8.80 33.94 10.72
CA SER A 295 -8.48 33.11 9.56
C SER A 295 -7.88 33.93 8.43
N PHE A 296 -6.96 33.34 7.67
CA PHE A 296 -6.48 33.93 6.42
C PHE A 296 -7.48 33.68 5.29
N ASP A 297 -7.74 34.70 4.48
CA ASP A 297 -8.59 34.57 3.30
C ASP A 297 -7.95 33.67 2.23
N ARG A 298 -8.69 32.61 1.88
CA ARG A 298 -8.36 31.63 0.84
C ARG A 298 -9.53 31.40 -0.12
N SER A 299 -10.52 32.29 -0.09
CA SER A 299 -11.71 32.21 -0.96
C SER A 299 -11.39 32.51 -2.43
N VAL A 300 -10.30 33.23 -2.70
CA VAL A 300 -9.86 33.60 -4.04
C VAL A 300 -8.59 32.87 -4.45
N GLY A 301 -8.62 32.28 -5.64
CA GLY A 301 -7.55 31.43 -6.18
C GLY A 301 -7.85 29.96 -5.94
N HIS A 302 -6.89 29.08 -6.21
CA HIS A 302 -7.04 27.65 -5.94
C HIS A 302 -6.92 27.35 -4.45
N HIS A 303 -7.72 26.44 -3.92
CA HIS A 303 -7.55 25.85 -2.59
C HIS A 303 -7.63 24.33 -2.69
N PHE A 304 -6.51 23.65 -2.49
CA PHE A 304 -6.40 22.23 -2.79
C PHE A 304 -6.76 21.33 -1.61
N ASN A 305 -7.70 20.42 -1.85
CA ASN A 305 -8.03 19.34 -0.91
C ASN A 305 -7.81 17.97 -1.52
N LEU A 306 -7.65 16.98 -0.64
CA LEU A 306 -7.60 15.56 -0.99
C LEU A 306 -8.70 14.82 -0.25
N SER A 307 -9.60 14.17 -0.99
CA SER A 307 -10.65 13.32 -0.46
C SER A 307 -10.22 11.85 -0.48
N ILE A 308 -10.50 11.13 0.61
CA ILE A 308 -10.20 9.71 0.77
C ILE A 308 -11.47 8.94 1.15
N ASP A 309 -11.95 8.09 0.26
CA ASP A 309 -13.04 7.15 0.56
C ASP A 309 -12.51 5.85 1.16
N LEU A 310 -12.80 5.63 2.45
CA LEU A 310 -12.40 4.43 3.19
C LEU A 310 -13.17 3.16 2.77
N ASN A 311 -14.27 3.30 2.03
CA ASN A 311 -14.98 2.16 1.45
C ASN A 311 -14.20 1.59 0.25
N ALA A 312 -13.73 2.47 -0.64
CA ALA A 312 -12.99 2.10 -1.84
C ALA A 312 -11.51 1.74 -1.56
N CYS A 313 -10.98 2.10 -0.38
CA CYS A 313 -9.61 1.78 0.00
C CYS A 313 -9.45 0.29 0.39
N THR A 314 -8.77 -0.47 -0.46
CA THR A 314 -8.47 -1.90 -0.23
C THR A 314 -7.07 -2.14 0.36
N GLY A 315 -6.25 -1.09 0.51
CA GLY A 315 -4.88 -1.22 0.97
C GLY A 315 -3.87 -1.65 -0.10
N CYS A 316 -4.20 -1.59 -1.40
CA CYS A 316 -3.34 -2.08 -2.50
C CYS A 316 -1.92 -1.46 -2.60
N GLY A 317 -1.65 -0.32 -1.97
CA GLY A 317 -0.29 0.24 -1.87
C GLY A 317 0.27 0.96 -3.09
N ALA A 318 -0.41 0.95 -4.24
CA ALA A 318 0.06 1.62 -5.46
C ALA A 318 0.33 3.13 -5.24
N CYS A 319 -0.47 3.78 -4.40
CA CYS A 319 -0.30 5.19 -4.02
C CYS A 319 1.00 5.46 -3.24
N VAL A 320 1.53 4.47 -2.52
CA VAL A 320 2.84 4.57 -1.84
C VAL A 320 3.94 4.59 -2.89
N ILE A 321 3.98 3.61 -3.79
CA ILE A 321 5.01 3.50 -4.83
C ILE A 321 4.98 4.72 -5.78
N ALA A 322 3.79 5.17 -6.19
CA ALA A 322 3.66 6.35 -7.02
C ALA A 322 4.21 7.61 -6.33
N CYS A 323 3.96 7.77 -5.03
CA CYS A 323 4.53 8.87 -4.26
C CYS A 323 6.06 8.79 -4.20
N HIS A 324 6.63 7.59 -4.10
CA HIS A 324 8.08 7.38 -4.07
C HIS A 324 8.74 7.73 -5.41
N ALA A 325 8.18 7.20 -6.50
CA ALA A 325 8.68 7.41 -7.85
C ALA A 325 8.65 8.89 -8.23
N GLU A 326 7.54 9.58 -7.97
CA GLU A 326 7.36 10.98 -8.34
C GLU A 326 8.25 11.92 -7.51
N ASN A 327 8.42 11.64 -6.22
CA ASN A 327 9.06 12.56 -5.28
C ASN A 327 10.48 12.17 -4.90
N ASN A 328 11.16 11.32 -5.68
CA ASN A 328 12.56 10.93 -5.45
C ASN A 328 12.84 10.47 -4.00
N VAL A 329 11.92 9.68 -3.44
CA VAL A 329 12.04 9.20 -2.07
C VAL A 329 13.10 8.10 -2.01
N PRO A 330 14.12 8.19 -1.12
CA PRO A 330 15.19 7.22 -1.07
C PRO A 330 14.74 5.87 -0.53
N VAL A 331 15.44 4.82 -0.97
CA VAL A 331 15.34 3.49 -0.37
C VAL A 331 16.33 3.39 0.79
N VAL A 332 15.87 2.88 1.91
CA VAL A 332 16.57 2.88 3.19
C VAL A 332 17.20 1.51 3.48
N GLY A 333 16.47 0.42 3.27
CA GLY A 333 16.93 -0.95 3.53
C GLY A 333 16.49 -1.52 4.89
N LYS A 334 16.62 -2.86 5.03
CA LYS A 334 16.01 -3.65 6.12
C LYS A 334 16.39 -3.17 7.53
N SER A 335 17.67 -2.97 7.80
CA SER A 335 18.19 -2.67 9.15
C SER A 335 17.67 -1.34 9.72
N GLU A 336 17.54 -0.33 8.88
CA GLU A 336 17.11 1.01 9.29
C GLU A 336 15.58 1.14 9.33
N ILE A 337 14.84 0.42 8.47
CA ILE A 337 13.38 0.27 8.60
C ILE A 337 13.03 -0.42 9.92
N ARG A 338 13.77 -1.46 10.29
CA ARG A 338 13.64 -2.17 11.58
C ARG A 338 13.84 -1.27 12.80
N ARG A 339 14.46 -0.09 12.63
CA ARG A 339 14.67 0.93 13.66
C ARG A 339 13.66 2.09 13.54
N SER A 340 12.57 1.89 12.80
CA SER A 340 11.51 2.87 12.56
C SER A 340 12.03 4.14 11.87
N ARG A 341 12.96 3.98 10.93
CA ARG A 341 13.51 5.06 10.09
C ARG A 341 13.15 4.87 8.62
N ASP A 342 11.92 4.42 8.36
CA ASP A 342 11.38 4.35 7.01
C ASP A 342 11.25 5.75 6.40
N MET A 343 11.32 5.84 5.08
CA MET A 343 11.14 7.09 4.35
C MET A 343 9.84 7.06 3.54
N HIS A 344 8.68 6.71 4.12
CA HIS A 344 7.40 6.78 3.41
C HIS A 344 6.67 8.11 3.67
N TRP A 345 6.38 8.89 2.61
CA TRP A 345 5.60 10.15 2.72
C TRP A 345 4.10 9.92 2.91
N LEU A 346 3.63 8.76 2.47
CA LEU A 346 2.27 8.26 2.59
C LEU A 346 2.38 6.83 3.11
N ARG A 347 1.71 6.54 4.22
CA ARG A 347 1.59 5.19 4.75
C ARG A 347 0.15 4.71 4.66
N ILE A 348 -0.04 3.41 4.59
CA ILE A 348 -1.36 2.79 4.74
C ILE A 348 -1.34 2.10 6.10
N ASP A 349 -2.13 2.62 7.02
CA ASP A 349 -2.30 2.06 8.35
C ASP A 349 -3.35 0.95 8.27
N ARG A 350 -3.07 -0.15 8.97
CA ARG A 350 -3.99 -1.29 9.09
C ARG A 350 -4.39 -1.44 10.55
N TYR A 351 -5.68 -1.49 10.83
CA TYR A 351 -6.18 -1.74 12.19
C TYR A 351 -6.97 -3.05 12.25
N TYR A 352 -6.75 -3.80 13.32
CA TYR A 352 -7.58 -4.93 13.74
C TYR A 352 -8.47 -4.52 14.93
N SER A 353 -9.64 -5.13 15.05
CA SER A 353 -10.43 -5.08 16.27
C SER A 353 -9.90 -6.06 17.33
N SER A 354 -10.03 -5.72 18.61
CA SER A 354 -9.72 -6.62 19.73
C SER A 354 -10.91 -7.55 20.04
N LYS A 355 -12.13 -7.02 19.91
CA LYS A 355 -13.37 -7.80 19.81
C LYS A 355 -13.64 -8.21 18.36
N GLU A 356 -14.75 -8.90 18.13
CA GLU A 356 -15.19 -9.27 16.77
C GLU A 356 -15.46 -8.04 15.89
N THR A 357 -15.83 -6.90 16.49
CA THR A 357 -16.13 -5.65 15.77
C THR A 357 -15.44 -4.44 16.38
N PHE A 358 -15.23 -3.39 15.58
CA PHE A 358 -14.71 -2.11 16.09
C PHE A 358 -15.69 -1.41 17.06
N ALA A 359 -17.00 -1.58 16.87
CA ALA A 359 -18.00 -1.07 17.81
C ALA A 359 -17.86 -1.72 19.19
N GLY A 360 -17.60 -3.03 19.24
CA GLY A 360 -17.34 -3.75 20.49
C GLY A 360 -16.09 -3.26 21.24
N ASP A 361 -15.06 -2.79 20.53
CA ASP A 361 -13.88 -2.16 21.17
C ASP A 361 -14.23 -0.82 21.82
N VAL A 362 -15.11 -0.03 21.19
CA VAL A 362 -15.57 1.25 21.75
C VAL A 362 -16.44 1.00 22.99
N GLU A 363 -17.40 0.07 22.91
CA GLU A 363 -18.23 -0.30 24.07
C GLU A 363 -17.40 -0.80 25.25
N LEU A 364 -16.39 -1.64 24.99
CA LEU A 364 -15.49 -2.14 26.02
C LEU A 364 -14.76 -0.98 26.73
N LYS A 365 -14.21 -0.04 25.96
CA LYS A 365 -13.52 1.13 26.48
C LYS A 365 -14.44 2.02 27.32
N GLU A 366 -15.65 2.32 26.84
CA GLU A 366 -16.61 3.18 27.54
C GLU A 366 -17.19 2.51 28.80
N SER A 367 -17.22 1.17 28.83
CA SER A 367 -17.66 0.39 30.01
C SER A 367 -16.59 0.25 31.10
N ALA A 368 -15.32 0.54 30.79
CA ALA A 368 -14.22 0.41 31.73
C ALA A 368 -14.35 1.46 32.85
N SER A 369 -14.37 1.00 34.10
CA SER A 369 -14.62 1.86 35.26
C SER A 369 -13.56 1.69 36.36
N GLY A 370 -12.98 2.79 36.83
CA GLY A 370 -11.95 2.77 37.87
C GLY A 370 -10.56 2.39 37.33
N LEU A 371 -9.53 2.70 38.11
CA LEU A 371 -8.14 2.62 37.66
C LEU A 371 -7.69 1.20 37.31
N MET A 372 -7.93 0.23 38.18
CA MET A 372 -7.44 -1.15 38.00
C MET A 372 -8.09 -1.83 36.79
N ASN A 373 -9.42 -1.73 36.65
CA ASN A 373 -10.14 -2.28 35.50
C ASN A 373 -9.69 -1.62 34.18
N SER A 374 -9.44 -0.31 34.19
CA SER A 374 -8.94 0.40 33.01
C SER A 374 -7.57 -0.13 32.57
N ILE A 375 -6.65 -0.37 33.51
CA ILE A 375 -5.31 -0.92 33.21
C ILE A 375 -5.44 -2.29 32.53
N ASP A 376 -6.22 -3.19 33.10
CA ASP A 376 -6.43 -4.54 32.55
C ASP A 376 -7.12 -4.49 31.18
N THR A 377 -8.11 -3.61 31.03
CA THR A 377 -8.86 -3.44 29.78
C THR A 377 -7.97 -2.91 28.67
N PHE A 378 -7.22 -1.83 28.90
CA PHE A 378 -6.33 -1.27 27.89
C PHE A 378 -5.19 -2.22 27.54
N ALA A 379 -4.64 -2.98 28.50
CA ALA A 379 -3.64 -4.00 28.20
C ALA A 379 -4.22 -5.12 27.31
N GLY A 380 -5.44 -5.59 27.59
CA GLY A 380 -6.10 -6.62 26.78
C GLY A 380 -6.50 -6.16 25.38
N MET A 381 -6.80 -4.86 25.19
CA MET A 381 -7.20 -4.30 23.90
C MET A 381 -6.06 -4.25 22.86
N GLU A 382 -4.81 -4.43 23.27
CA GLU A 382 -3.66 -4.52 22.35
C GLU A 382 -3.63 -5.86 21.60
N ASP A 383 -4.25 -6.90 22.16
CA ASP A 383 -4.39 -8.20 21.54
C ASP A 383 -5.61 -8.22 20.59
N PRO A 384 -5.40 -8.52 19.30
CA PRO A 384 -6.50 -8.64 18.33
C PRO A 384 -7.33 -9.91 18.57
N SER A 385 -8.60 -9.87 18.15
CA SER A 385 -9.49 -11.05 18.14
C SER A 385 -8.92 -12.17 17.26
N GLU A 386 -9.40 -13.41 17.45
CA GLU A 386 -9.08 -14.54 16.56
C GLU A 386 -9.51 -14.24 15.11
N ASN A 387 -10.69 -13.66 14.95
CA ASN A 387 -11.24 -13.24 13.65
C ASN A 387 -11.66 -11.75 13.72
N PRO A 388 -10.71 -10.81 13.56
CA PRO A 388 -10.98 -9.39 13.73
C PRO A 388 -11.53 -8.76 12.46
N GLN A 389 -12.26 -7.65 12.60
CA GLN A 389 -12.49 -6.74 11.49
C GLN A 389 -11.18 -6.03 11.12
N VAL A 390 -11.00 -5.80 9.82
CA VAL A 390 -9.83 -5.09 9.27
C VAL A 390 -10.28 -3.78 8.64
N ALA A 391 -9.57 -2.71 8.94
CA ALA A 391 -9.74 -1.42 8.27
C ALA A 391 -8.39 -0.88 7.78
N PHE A 392 -8.39 -0.27 6.60
CA PHE A 392 -7.24 0.38 5.99
C PHE A 392 -7.44 1.88 5.92
N GLN A 393 -6.42 2.64 6.31
CA GLN A 393 -6.47 4.09 6.25
C GLN A 393 -5.16 4.64 5.68
N PRO A 394 -5.18 5.27 4.49
CA PRO A 394 -4.01 5.97 4.00
C PRO A 394 -3.82 7.28 4.77
N VAL A 395 -2.64 7.45 5.35
CA VAL A 395 -2.26 8.62 6.16
C VAL A 395 -1.02 9.27 5.54
N MET A 396 -1.19 10.52 5.13
CA MET A 396 -0.13 11.39 4.60
C MET A 396 -0.14 12.74 5.34
N CYS A 397 0.72 13.68 4.93
CA CYS A 397 0.61 15.05 5.40
C CYS A 397 -0.77 15.63 5.08
N GLN A 398 -1.46 16.12 6.11
CA GLN A 398 -2.82 16.63 6.00
C GLN A 398 -2.89 18.10 5.56
N HIS A 399 -1.74 18.77 5.40
CA HIS A 399 -1.64 20.19 5.04
C HIS A 399 -2.56 21.10 5.88
N CYS A 400 -2.49 20.93 7.21
CA CYS A 400 -3.26 21.66 8.22
C CYS A 400 -3.17 23.19 8.07
N ASN A 401 -4.30 23.90 8.06
CA ASN A 401 -4.28 25.36 8.07
C ASN A 401 -3.71 25.93 9.38
N HIS A 402 -4.12 25.35 10.51
CA HIS A 402 -3.50 25.60 11.82
C HIS A 402 -2.41 24.58 12.05
N ALA A 403 -1.32 24.68 11.30
CA ALA A 403 -0.25 23.70 11.32
C ALA A 403 0.67 23.82 12.55
N PRO A 404 0.61 22.87 13.51
CA PRO A 404 1.51 22.90 14.68
C PRO A 404 2.97 22.62 14.32
N CYS A 405 3.23 22.09 13.11
CA CYS A 405 4.57 21.85 12.61
C CYS A 405 5.25 23.08 12.01
N GLU A 406 4.54 24.19 11.80
CA GLU A 406 5.10 25.45 11.26
C GLU A 406 5.64 26.35 12.36
N THR A 407 4.82 26.63 13.36
CA THR A 407 5.13 27.58 14.45
C THR A 407 6.36 27.19 15.28
N VAL A 408 6.76 25.92 15.22
CA VAL A 408 7.91 25.37 15.95
C VAL A 408 9.18 25.23 15.12
N CYS A 409 9.17 25.63 13.85
CA CYS A 409 10.38 25.63 13.04
C CYS A 409 11.19 26.91 13.32
N PRO A 410 12.36 26.84 14.01
CA PRO A 410 13.10 28.05 14.41
C PRO A 410 13.70 28.81 13.22
N VAL A 411 13.80 28.17 12.05
CA VAL A 411 14.41 28.73 10.84
C VAL A 411 13.40 29.01 9.73
N ALA A 412 12.10 28.86 10.03
CA ALA A 412 11.00 29.04 9.08
C ALA A 412 11.17 28.23 7.77
N ALA A 413 11.61 26.98 7.87
CA ALA A 413 11.71 26.07 6.73
C ALA A 413 10.33 25.55 6.26
N THR A 414 9.29 25.76 7.06
CA THR A 414 7.90 25.40 6.76
C THR A 414 7.02 26.65 6.80
N SER A 415 6.16 26.80 5.80
CA SER A 415 5.22 27.93 5.68
C SER A 415 4.01 27.54 4.84
N HIS A 416 2.88 28.22 5.02
CA HIS A 416 1.69 28.00 4.18
C HIS A 416 1.66 28.88 2.93
N GLY A 417 1.26 28.28 1.82
CA GLY A 417 0.83 29.00 0.63
C GLY A 417 -0.63 29.43 0.71
N ARG A 418 -1.04 30.31 -0.20
CA ARG A 418 -2.47 30.66 -0.39
C ARG A 418 -3.31 29.45 -0.84
N GLU A 419 -2.67 28.50 -1.52
CA GLU A 419 -3.31 27.33 -2.11
C GLU A 419 -3.67 26.21 -1.11
N GLY A 420 -3.54 26.48 0.20
CA GLY A 420 -3.79 25.49 1.26
C GLY A 420 -2.64 24.50 1.47
N GLN A 421 -1.55 24.62 0.71
CA GLN A 421 -0.41 23.72 0.86
C GLN A 421 0.58 24.23 1.92
N ASN A 422 0.91 23.36 2.87
CA ASN A 422 2.12 23.49 3.68
C ASN A 422 3.38 23.29 2.79
N HIS A 423 4.16 24.33 2.56
CA HIS A 423 5.43 24.26 1.83
C HIS A 423 6.57 23.83 2.76
N MET A 424 7.42 22.92 2.28
CA MET A 424 8.65 22.48 2.96
C MET A 424 9.85 22.93 2.13
N ALA A 425 10.56 23.95 2.60
CA ALA A 425 11.82 24.39 2.01
C ALA A 425 12.97 23.50 2.50
N TYR A 426 13.29 22.47 1.72
CA TYR A 426 14.32 21.48 2.07
C TYR A 426 15.68 22.11 2.37
N ASN A 427 16.07 23.13 1.61
CA ASN A 427 17.33 23.87 1.75
C ASN A 427 17.43 24.73 3.02
N ARG A 428 16.31 25.09 3.64
CA ARG A 428 16.27 25.91 4.87
C ARG A 428 16.27 25.06 6.14
N CYS A 429 15.94 23.77 6.03
CA CYS A 429 15.85 22.87 7.17
C CYS A 429 17.24 22.60 7.77
N VAL A 430 17.43 23.01 9.03
CA VAL A 430 18.67 22.73 9.78
C VAL A 430 18.58 21.46 10.64
N GLY A 431 17.51 20.68 10.50
CA GLY A 431 17.40 19.35 11.08
C GLY A 431 17.11 19.26 12.59
N THR A 432 16.46 20.26 13.19
CA THR A 432 16.07 20.25 14.62
C THR A 432 15.02 19.20 15.00
N ARG A 433 14.28 18.69 14.01
CA ARG A 433 13.25 17.63 14.12
C ARG A 433 12.00 17.96 14.94
N TYR A 434 11.90 19.14 15.54
CA TYR A 434 10.73 19.52 16.37
C TYR A 434 9.40 19.44 15.59
N CYS A 435 9.41 19.79 14.31
CA CYS A 435 8.23 19.71 13.44
C CYS A 435 7.65 18.28 13.31
N ALA A 436 8.45 17.22 13.50
CA ALA A 436 7.95 15.85 13.54
C ALA A 436 7.25 15.53 14.87
N ASN A 437 7.76 16.04 15.99
CA ASN A 437 7.17 15.84 17.31
C ASN A 437 5.79 16.48 17.39
N ASN A 438 5.66 17.73 16.94
CA ASN A 438 4.40 18.48 17.00
C ASN A 438 3.34 18.06 15.99
N CYS A 439 3.71 17.34 14.93
CA CYS A 439 2.72 16.82 13.99
C CYS A 439 1.90 15.70 14.67
N PRO A 440 0.57 15.85 14.88
CA PRO A 440 -0.23 14.82 15.54
C PRO A 440 -0.26 13.51 14.73
N TYR A 441 -0.22 13.61 13.40
CA TYR A 441 -0.24 12.47 12.48
C TYR A 441 1.12 11.75 12.33
N LYS A 442 2.23 12.36 12.78
CA LYS A 442 3.60 11.80 12.67
C LYS A 442 3.96 11.37 11.24
N VAL A 443 3.76 12.28 10.27
CA VAL A 443 3.97 12.07 8.82
C VAL A 443 5.12 12.89 8.23
N ARG A 444 5.95 13.49 9.10
CA ARG A 444 7.24 14.08 8.71
C ARG A 444 8.29 12.96 8.78
N ARG A 445 9.15 12.85 7.76
CA ARG A 445 10.22 11.85 7.69
C ARG A 445 11.57 12.54 7.65
N PHE A 446 12.54 12.06 8.40
CA PHE A 446 13.83 12.71 8.56
C PHE A 446 14.92 11.94 7.83
N ASN A 447 15.72 12.61 7.01
CA ASN A 447 16.90 12.00 6.40
C ASN A 447 18.02 11.86 7.43
N TRP A 448 18.14 10.67 8.02
CA TRP A 448 19.18 10.34 9.00
C TRP A 448 20.58 10.31 8.38
N PHE A 449 20.66 9.73 7.19
CA PHE A 449 21.90 9.54 6.45
C PHE A 449 21.87 10.28 5.12
N LEU A 450 23.00 10.23 4.43
CA LEU A 450 23.07 10.62 3.03
C LEU A 450 22.75 9.37 2.20
N TYR A 451 21.50 9.23 1.76
CA TYR A 451 21.05 8.04 1.01
C TYR A 451 21.52 8.00 -0.45
N ASN A 452 22.13 9.08 -0.94
CA ASN A 452 22.64 9.19 -2.30
C ASN A 452 24.17 9.31 -2.33
N LYS A 453 24.78 8.79 -3.39
CA LYS A 453 26.22 8.81 -3.67
C LYS A 453 27.08 8.28 -2.50
N ASN A 454 26.64 7.21 -1.84
CA ASN A 454 27.44 6.52 -0.82
C ASN A 454 27.50 5.01 -1.06
N SER A 455 28.41 4.30 -0.40
CA SER A 455 28.51 2.84 -0.54
C SER A 455 27.63 2.07 0.45
N GLU A 456 27.12 2.74 1.50
CA GLU A 456 26.30 2.08 2.54
C GLU A 456 24.88 1.76 2.04
N PHE A 457 24.32 2.56 1.13
CA PHE A 457 22.97 2.38 0.59
C PHE A 457 23.01 2.11 -0.92
N ASP A 458 23.63 1.01 -1.36
CA ASP A 458 23.92 0.71 -2.77
C ASP A 458 22.68 0.29 -3.62
N TYR A 459 21.72 1.21 -3.75
CA TYR A 459 20.51 1.09 -4.59
C TYR A 459 20.55 2.07 -5.78
N HIS A 460 19.40 2.30 -6.42
CA HIS A 460 19.26 3.08 -7.66
C HIS A 460 19.73 4.55 -7.61
N MET A 461 19.94 5.13 -6.42
CA MET A 461 20.39 6.51 -6.26
C MET A 461 21.90 6.69 -6.41
N ASN A 462 22.67 5.60 -6.49
CA ASN A 462 24.13 5.65 -6.46
C ASN A 462 24.77 5.29 -7.79
N ASP A 463 24.18 4.36 -8.54
CA ASP A 463 24.68 3.99 -9.86
C ASP A 463 24.27 5.01 -10.93
N ASP A 464 25.14 5.26 -11.91
CA ASP A 464 24.91 6.26 -12.94
C ASP A 464 23.68 5.96 -13.81
N LEU A 465 23.40 4.68 -14.02
CA LEU A 465 22.26 4.21 -14.81
C LEU A 465 20.93 4.34 -14.03
N GLY A 466 20.90 3.91 -12.77
CA GLY A 466 19.73 3.95 -11.89
C GLY A 466 19.26 5.38 -11.60
N ARG A 467 20.17 6.36 -11.64
CA ARG A 467 19.83 7.78 -11.48
C ARG A 467 18.98 8.35 -12.62
N MET A 468 18.79 7.63 -13.73
CA MET A 468 17.86 8.04 -14.79
C MET A 468 16.39 8.01 -14.36
N VAL A 469 16.06 7.29 -13.28
CA VAL A 469 14.70 7.18 -12.74
C VAL A 469 14.30 8.43 -11.94
N ILE A 470 15.28 9.24 -11.51
CA ILE A 470 15.06 10.41 -10.66
C ILE A 470 14.33 11.50 -11.45
N ASN A 471 13.21 11.98 -10.90
CA ASN A 471 12.46 13.11 -11.45
C ASN A 471 13.30 14.40 -11.38
N PRO A 472 13.59 15.07 -12.51
CA PRO A 472 14.42 16.28 -12.51
C PRO A 472 13.72 17.50 -11.88
N ASP A 473 12.39 17.51 -11.79
CA ASP A 473 11.62 18.64 -11.25
C ASP A 473 11.58 18.65 -9.71
N VAL A 474 11.99 17.56 -9.07
CA VAL A 474 12.04 17.42 -7.61
C VAL A 474 13.50 17.26 -7.17
N ASN A 475 13.98 18.13 -6.29
CA ASN A 475 15.33 17.99 -5.78
C ASN A 475 15.51 16.69 -4.98
N VAL A 476 16.67 16.06 -5.13
CA VAL A 476 17.10 14.95 -4.27
C VAL A 476 17.62 15.54 -2.96
N ARG A 477 17.04 15.11 -1.84
CA ARG A 477 17.40 15.65 -0.53
C ARG A 477 18.73 15.08 -0.06
N SER A 478 19.42 15.88 0.75
CA SER A 478 20.64 15.45 1.45
C SER A 478 20.30 15.03 2.88
N ARG A 479 21.34 14.66 3.64
CA ARG A 479 21.26 14.38 5.08
C ARG A 479 20.71 15.58 5.86
N GLY A 480 20.01 15.29 6.96
CA GLY A 480 19.70 16.29 7.97
C GLY A 480 18.43 17.10 7.69
N VAL A 481 17.69 16.76 6.64
CA VAL A 481 16.51 17.50 6.18
C VAL A 481 15.24 16.67 6.41
N MET A 482 14.18 17.35 6.85
CA MET A 482 12.84 16.79 6.95
C MET A 482 12.14 16.77 5.58
N GLU A 483 11.36 15.72 5.36
CA GLU A 483 10.51 15.53 4.22
C GLU A 483 9.06 15.29 4.66
N LYS A 484 8.15 15.47 3.71
CA LYS A 484 6.73 15.16 3.85
C LYS A 484 6.07 15.14 2.47
N CYS A 485 4.89 14.52 2.41
CA CYS A 485 3.96 14.74 1.31
C CYS A 485 3.74 16.24 1.06
N SER A 486 3.89 16.66 -0.20
CA SER A 486 3.80 18.05 -0.65
C SER A 486 2.52 18.36 -1.43
N MET A 487 1.58 17.40 -1.53
CA MET A 487 0.48 17.42 -2.50
C MET A 487 0.99 17.59 -3.94
N CYS A 488 2.12 16.96 -4.27
CA CYS A 488 2.77 16.95 -5.59
C CYS A 488 2.82 18.35 -6.22
N ILE A 489 3.41 19.31 -5.51
CA ILE A 489 3.48 20.72 -5.93
C ILE A 489 4.05 20.88 -7.34
N GLN A 490 5.03 20.07 -7.73
CA GLN A 490 5.61 20.06 -9.07
C GLN A 490 4.56 19.77 -10.16
N MET A 491 3.62 18.86 -9.90
CA MET A 491 2.54 18.52 -10.84
C MET A 491 1.52 19.66 -10.93
N THR A 492 1.10 20.23 -9.80
CA THR A 492 0.11 21.31 -9.79
C THR A 492 0.65 22.60 -10.43
N GLN A 493 1.92 22.93 -10.22
CA GLN A 493 2.54 24.07 -10.91
C GLN A 493 2.66 23.84 -12.42
N ALA A 494 2.96 22.62 -12.88
CA ALA A 494 3.00 22.30 -14.30
C ALA A 494 1.63 22.45 -14.97
N VAL A 495 0.56 21.98 -14.34
CA VAL A 495 -0.83 22.15 -14.81
C VAL A 495 -1.18 23.64 -14.92
N LYS A 496 -0.92 24.42 -13.88
CA LYS A 496 -1.16 25.87 -13.87
C LYS A 496 -0.35 26.60 -14.95
N LEU A 497 0.91 26.22 -15.15
CA LEU A 497 1.77 26.79 -16.17
C LEU A 497 1.23 26.52 -17.58
N LYS A 498 0.77 25.29 -17.83
CA LYS A 498 0.18 24.89 -19.11
C LYS A 498 -1.08 25.69 -19.41
N ALA A 499 -2.04 25.72 -18.48
CA ALA A 499 -3.29 26.46 -18.65
C ALA A 499 -3.04 27.97 -18.86
N LYS A 500 -2.11 28.56 -18.11
CA LYS A 500 -1.71 29.97 -18.28
C LYS A 500 -1.10 30.24 -19.65
N ARG A 501 -0.25 29.35 -20.17
CA ARG A 501 0.35 29.47 -21.51
C ARG A 501 -0.70 29.38 -22.62
N GLU A 502 -1.69 28.51 -22.44
CA GLU A 502 -2.79 28.29 -23.37
C GLU A 502 -3.88 29.37 -23.26
N GLY A 503 -3.80 30.27 -22.27
CA GLY A 503 -4.78 31.34 -22.06
C GLY A 503 -6.16 30.84 -21.62
N ARG A 504 -6.22 29.66 -20.98
CA ARG A 504 -7.47 29.04 -20.51
C ARG A 504 -7.48 28.84 -19.00
N VAL A 505 -8.67 28.62 -18.47
CA VAL A 505 -8.85 28.13 -17.09
C VAL A 505 -8.44 26.66 -17.02
N VAL A 506 -7.96 26.23 -15.85
CA VAL A 506 -7.66 24.82 -15.58
C VAL A 506 -8.97 24.03 -15.64
N GLY A 507 -8.95 22.86 -16.29
CA GLY A 507 -10.14 22.03 -16.38
C GLY A 507 -10.47 21.36 -15.03
N LYS A 508 -11.75 21.01 -14.85
CA LYS A 508 -12.30 20.37 -13.64
C LYS A 508 -11.43 19.22 -13.09
N ASP A 509 -11.04 18.28 -13.95
CA ASP A 509 -10.32 17.04 -13.56
C ASP A 509 -8.83 17.06 -13.96
N GLU A 510 -8.27 18.25 -14.23
CA GLU A 510 -6.88 18.40 -14.68
C GLU A 510 -5.87 18.35 -13.52
N PHE A 511 -6.29 18.71 -12.31
CA PHE A 511 -5.44 18.60 -11.12
C PHE A 511 -5.39 17.16 -10.61
N GLN A 512 -4.19 16.59 -10.57
CA GLN A 512 -3.94 15.27 -10.01
C GLN A 512 -2.62 15.25 -9.25
N THR A 513 -2.56 14.43 -8.21
CA THR A 513 -1.31 14.01 -7.55
C THR A 513 -0.92 12.61 -8.01
N ALA A 514 0.34 12.23 -7.84
CA ALA A 514 0.81 10.88 -8.16
C ALA A 514 0.01 9.80 -7.41
N CYS A 515 -0.34 10.03 -6.15
CA CYS A 515 -1.13 9.07 -5.38
C CYS A 515 -2.59 8.96 -5.84
N SER A 516 -3.24 10.07 -6.22
CA SER A 516 -4.61 10.03 -6.77
C SER A 516 -4.64 9.39 -8.17
N ALA A 517 -3.68 9.71 -9.03
CA ALA A 517 -3.64 9.20 -10.41
C ALA A 517 -3.32 7.69 -10.46
N ALA A 518 -2.55 7.18 -9.49
CA ALA A 518 -2.24 5.75 -9.37
C ALA A 518 -3.31 4.94 -8.63
N CYS A 519 -4.33 5.58 -8.03
CA CYS A 519 -5.35 4.91 -7.25
C CYS A 519 -6.37 4.20 -8.17
N THR A 520 -6.24 2.88 -8.31
CA THR A 520 -7.08 2.09 -9.21
C THR A 520 -8.56 2.02 -8.81
N SER A 521 -8.85 2.06 -7.51
CA SER A 521 -10.23 2.01 -7.01
C SER A 521 -10.95 3.37 -7.02
N GLY A 522 -10.24 4.46 -7.31
CA GLY A 522 -10.79 5.82 -7.21
C GLY A 522 -10.99 6.31 -5.78
N ALA A 523 -10.38 5.65 -4.78
CA ALA A 523 -10.48 6.03 -3.37
C ALA A 523 -9.88 7.41 -3.05
N MET A 524 -8.88 7.87 -3.82
CA MET A 524 -8.24 9.17 -3.63
C MET A 524 -8.63 10.12 -4.75
N LYS A 525 -9.27 11.25 -4.41
CA LYS A 525 -9.56 12.34 -5.34
C LYS A 525 -8.92 13.64 -4.87
N PHE A 526 -8.10 14.24 -5.73
CA PHE A 526 -7.42 15.51 -5.48
C PHE A 526 -7.98 16.58 -6.40
N GLY A 527 -8.12 17.81 -5.92
CA GLY A 527 -8.69 18.89 -6.72
C GLY A 527 -8.77 20.21 -5.97
N ASP A 528 -9.22 21.22 -6.70
CA ASP A 528 -9.54 22.54 -6.15
C ASP A 528 -10.96 22.52 -5.57
N ILE A 529 -11.17 23.12 -4.39
CA ILE A 529 -12.50 23.26 -3.78
C ILE A 529 -13.16 24.59 -4.11
N ASN A 530 -12.39 25.60 -4.54
CA ASN A 530 -12.94 26.89 -4.94
C ASN A 530 -13.58 26.82 -6.34
N ASP A 531 -13.28 25.76 -7.10
CA ASP A 531 -14.04 25.38 -8.29
C ASP A 531 -15.25 24.53 -7.89
N SER A 532 -16.45 25.12 -7.94
CA SER A 532 -17.70 24.44 -7.58
C SER A 532 -18.06 23.25 -8.49
N GLU A 533 -17.48 23.17 -9.69
CA GLU A 533 -17.73 22.04 -10.61
C GLU A 533 -16.84 20.82 -10.29
N SER A 534 -15.76 21.02 -9.53
CA SER A 534 -14.80 20.01 -9.11
C SER A 534 -15.47 18.85 -8.38
N ASP A 535 -15.01 17.64 -8.65
CA ASP A 535 -15.43 16.44 -7.93
C ASP A 535 -15.14 16.53 -6.43
N VAL A 536 -14.04 17.22 -6.06
CA VAL A 536 -13.65 17.35 -4.66
C VAL A 536 -14.54 18.33 -3.92
N ALA A 537 -14.98 19.42 -4.55
CA ALA A 537 -15.92 20.38 -3.95
C ALA A 537 -17.23 19.68 -3.52
N LYS A 538 -17.78 18.81 -4.38
CA LYS A 538 -18.98 18.01 -4.06
C LYS A 538 -18.76 17.04 -2.90
N LEU A 539 -17.55 16.49 -2.77
CA LEU A 539 -17.19 15.57 -1.69
C LEU A 539 -16.96 16.27 -0.35
N VAL A 540 -16.71 17.59 -0.34
CA VAL A 540 -16.68 18.38 0.90
C VAL A 540 -18.08 18.48 1.52
N GLU A 541 -19.12 18.54 0.69
CA GLU A 541 -20.53 18.67 1.11
C GLU A 541 -21.19 17.33 1.48
N ASP A 542 -20.49 16.20 1.31
CA ASP A 542 -21.01 14.87 1.63
C ASP A 542 -21.19 14.69 3.15
N GLU A 543 -22.33 14.14 3.58
CA GLU A 543 -22.62 13.85 4.99
C GLU A 543 -21.58 12.91 5.64
N ARG A 544 -20.89 12.10 4.84
CA ARG A 544 -19.82 11.19 5.28
C ARG A 544 -18.49 11.88 5.54
N MET A 545 -18.34 13.13 5.13
CA MET A 545 -17.08 13.84 5.25
C MET A 545 -16.71 14.08 6.71
N TYR A 546 -15.48 13.74 7.09
CA TYR A 546 -14.90 14.08 8.38
C TYR A 546 -13.39 14.28 8.28
N HIS A 547 -12.83 15.03 9.22
CA HIS A 547 -11.40 15.21 9.37
C HIS A 547 -10.84 14.37 10.53
N LEU A 548 -9.57 13.99 10.40
CA LEU A 548 -8.89 13.28 11.48
C LEU A 548 -8.54 14.23 12.62
N LEU A 549 -8.93 13.82 13.84
CA LEU A 549 -8.60 14.51 15.09
C LEU A 549 -9.10 15.96 15.11
N GLU A 550 -10.36 16.17 14.72
CA GLU A 550 -11.03 17.49 14.72
C GLU A 550 -10.94 18.22 16.07
N HIS A 551 -10.95 17.47 17.18
CA HIS A 551 -10.83 18.01 18.53
C HIS A 551 -9.50 18.74 18.80
N ILE A 552 -8.46 18.52 17.99
CA ILE A 552 -7.17 19.24 18.08
C ILE A 552 -7.26 20.63 17.44
N GLY A 553 -8.19 20.85 16.50
CA GLY A 553 -8.37 22.15 15.84
C GLY A 553 -7.30 22.48 14.78
N THR A 554 -6.67 21.48 14.15
CA THR A 554 -5.60 21.74 13.13
C THR A 554 -6.13 22.17 11.76
N LYS A 555 -7.45 22.05 11.51
CA LYS A 555 -8.12 22.38 10.23
C LYS A 555 -7.40 21.76 9.00
N PRO A 556 -7.33 20.42 8.88
CA PRO A 556 -6.65 19.73 7.77
C PRO A 556 -7.36 19.88 6.42
N ASN A 557 -6.60 19.87 5.32
CA ASN A 557 -7.10 19.94 3.94
C ASN A 557 -7.28 18.55 3.30
N VAL A 558 -7.01 17.49 4.06
CA VAL A 558 -7.32 16.12 3.68
C VAL A 558 -8.56 15.70 4.46
N MET A 559 -9.53 15.15 3.76
CA MET A 559 -10.82 14.71 4.31
C MET A 559 -11.03 13.22 4.05
N TYR A 560 -11.62 12.56 5.02
CA TYR A 560 -11.95 11.14 4.97
C TYR A 560 -13.47 10.99 4.94
N HIS A 561 -13.93 9.89 4.36
CA HIS A 561 -15.35 9.54 4.40
C HIS A 561 -15.60 8.37 5.35
N VAL A 562 -16.64 8.47 6.17
CA VAL A 562 -17.07 7.41 7.09
C VAL A 562 -17.17 6.08 6.34
N LYS A 563 -16.63 5.01 6.92
CA LYS A 563 -16.71 3.68 6.33
C LYS A 563 -18.09 3.09 6.58
N VAL A 564 -18.78 2.65 5.53
CA VAL A 564 -20.10 2.04 5.62
C VAL A 564 -19.97 0.56 5.30
N ARG A 565 -20.17 -0.30 6.30
CA ARG A 565 -20.13 -1.77 6.13
C ARG A 565 -21.53 -2.33 5.89
N ASN A 566 -21.59 -3.39 5.11
CA ASN A 566 -22.83 -4.15 4.90
C ASN A 566 -22.66 -5.52 5.56
N ASP A 567 -23.17 -5.66 6.78
CA ASP A 567 -22.94 -6.83 7.64
C ASP A 567 -24.00 -7.95 7.45
N LYS A 568 -24.71 -7.96 6.32
CA LYS A 568 -25.74 -8.97 6.00
C LYS A 568 -25.20 -10.19 5.28
#